data_AF-A0A1G1ACM3-F1
#
_entry.id   AF-A0A1G1ACM3-F1
#
_cell.length_a   1.000
_cell.length_b   1.000
_cell.length_c   1.000
_cell.angle_alpha   90.00
_cell.angle_beta   90.00
_cell.angle_gamma   90.00
#
_symmetry.space_group_name_H-M   'P 1'
#
loop_
_entity.id
_entity.type
_entity.pdbx_description
1 polymer ?
#
loop_
_entity_poly.entity_id
_entity_poly.type
_entity_poly.pdbx_seq_one_letter_code
_entity_poly.pdbx_strand_id
1 'polypeptide(L)'
;MKQPFVLETLVDFPDDALSCAFPLTPSHLDAMMATLAEQGIGRVIWGYYGDGHGGCLLPDGIDDDPSISFDQNQWGSYARTQKTLGNPLRVATEAAHRHGMELYAYYKPYETGPSMLFAEGSPQAAQWGRLPHIGGSLAWMDPFVAKHPHLRIQRRTDDLHPDVLTVPIHTLRLTKKDATPTRITAEHLQIWTSDHNYRYVRQPVRFAFAETVEPSASEVRDIYGNVLTRQDDPVRVLTLSGLDLRDRYFLVTTDFIDGPGDFENAWDRILSAFDANGQSVPGVYATGTAIWFPEWEDFREGGLCFDTGRGPEAVTLDLPNAASDDREKKGSNAHFVPGQKKVRGIVAFARGRNAYLPGALCETEPEVQAYWLACIREMLDAGVDGIEFREENHSTHTDTPGDYGFNPAVLARIPAGGRDLLADIARVRSDAYTEFLRRAKALIASRNRRMRVNLNVDWFRPAAERPNSRRLAYPANIEFEWKHWVTEGLMDEAMLRVFGKPFAVVFNEDAVAQDMIQTCRGRGIPVTVNRYVWGNPGLLDEFRRVCNDGRFDGFVLYETWAYLGFTAEGGCAIAGPGHVPTTRLAAEVRQTKIQTGAMILAVGHAWRAARSAIPPTSTGCGLTNKTLENS
;
A
#
# COMPACT_ATOMS: atom_id res chain seq x y z
N MET A 1 2.14 31.03 21.34
CA MET A 1 2.30 31.66 20.00
C MET A 1 1.93 30.62 18.96
N LYS A 2 1.11 30.98 17.95
CA LYS A 2 0.74 30.05 16.88
C LYS A 2 1.98 29.77 16.03
N GLN A 3 2.22 28.51 15.68
CA GLN A 3 3.32 28.18 14.77
C GLN A 3 3.04 28.79 13.38
N PRO A 4 4.06 29.26 12.66
CA PRO A 4 3.88 29.73 11.29
C PRO A 4 3.42 28.56 10.41
N PHE A 5 2.56 28.84 9.44
CA PHE A 5 2.13 27.85 8.47
C PHE A 5 3.33 27.33 7.66
N VAL A 6 3.40 26.01 7.42
CA VAL A 6 4.51 25.38 6.67
C VAL A 6 3.99 24.69 5.41
N LEU A 7 4.57 25.02 4.26
CA LEU A 7 4.44 24.21 3.05
C LEU A 7 5.46 23.08 3.12
N GLU A 8 4.97 21.85 3.00
CA GLU A 8 5.75 20.63 3.14
C GLU A 8 5.65 19.76 1.88
N THR A 9 6.54 18.79 1.73
CA THR A 9 6.45 17.76 0.69
C THR A 9 6.83 16.39 1.23
N LEU A 10 6.22 15.34 0.68
CA LEU A 10 6.62 13.96 0.95
C LEU A 10 7.48 13.41 -0.18
N VAL A 11 8.52 12.67 0.20
CA VAL A 11 9.45 11.96 -0.67
C VAL A 11 9.33 10.47 -0.39
N ASP A 12 8.71 9.73 -1.30
CA ASP A 12 8.80 8.27 -1.34
C ASP A 12 9.99 7.90 -2.22
N PHE A 13 11.18 7.92 -1.60
CA PHE A 13 12.45 7.85 -2.31
C PHE A 13 12.61 6.63 -3.23
N PRO A 14 12.10 5.43 -2.89
CA PRO A 14 12.04 4.32 -3.85
C PRO A 14 11.36 4.69 -5.17
N ASP A 15 10.22 5.37 -5.16
CA ASP A 15 9.50 5.74 -6.39
C ASP A 15 10.31 6.75 -7.22
N ASP A 16 10.89 7.75 -6.54
CA ASP A 16 11.79 8.71 -7.16
C ASP A 16 13.01 8.00 -7.81
N ALA A 17 13.65 7.08 -7.11
CA ALA A 17 14.85 6.39 -7.58
C ALA A 17 14.56 5.32 -8.66
N LEU A 18 13.48 4.53 -8.51
CA LEU A 18 13.05 3.53 -9.50
C LEU A 18 12.61 4.18 -10.82
N SER A 19 12.29 5.47 -10.80
CA SER A 19 11.99 6.26 -12.00
C SER A 19 13.22 6.83 -12.71
N CYS A 20 14.45 6.50 -12.27
CA CYS A 20 15.70 7.02 -12.82
C CYS A 20 16.54 5.92 -13.49
N ALA A 21 16.90 6.12 -14.76
CA ALA A 21 17.74 5.18 -15.52
C ALA A 21 19.24 5.20 -15.13
N PHE A 22 19.61 5.97 -14.11
CA PHE A 22 20.98 6.09 -13.60
C PHE A 22 20.97 6.16 -12.07
N PRO A 23 22.10 5.82 -11.42
CA PRO A 23 22.19 5.94 -9.97
C PRO A 23 22.17 7.41 -9.54
N LEU A 24 21.34 7.73 -8.54
CA LEU A 24 21.34 9.04 -7.91
C LEU A 24 22.55 9.19 -6.98
N THR A 25 23.00 10.42 -6.82
CA THR A 25 24.22 10.79 -6.09
C THR A 25 23.91 11.90 -5.09
N PRO A 26 24.82 12.24 -4.15
CA PRO A 26 24.60 13.36 -3.23
C PRO A 26 24.30 14.69 -3.93
N SER A 27 24.84 14.93 -5.13
CA SER A 27 24.54 16.12 -5.94
C SER A 27 23.06 16.17 -6.35
N HIS A 28 22.48 15.03 -6.73
CA HIS A 28 21.07 14.97 -7.12
C HIS A 28 20.16 15.31 -5.94
N LEU A 29 20.47 14.79 -4.75
CA LEU A 29 19.71 15.06 -3.53
C LEU A 29 19.88 16.52 -3.10
N ASP A 30 21.08 17.10 -3.25
CA ASP A 30 21.28 18.53 -3.01
C ASP A 30 20.46 19.40 -3.98
N ALA A 31 20.48 19.09 -5.28
CA ALA A 31 19.69 19.79 -6.29
C ALA A 31 18.18 19.65 -6.06
N MET A 32 17.72 18.49 -5.58
CA MET A 32 16.34 18.27 -5.17
C MET A 32 15.96 19.21 -4.03
N MET A 33 16.78 19.28 -2.98
CA MET A 33 16.52 20.16 -1.85
C MET A 33 16.55 21.65 -2.24
N ALA A 34 17.49 22.05 -3.10
CA ALA A 34 17.53 23.40 -3.66
C ALA A 34 16.25 23.74 -4.42
N THR A 35 15.81 22.85 -5.32
CA THR A 35 14.59 23.01 -6.13
C THR A 35 13.34 23.16 -5.25
N LEU A 36 13.24 22.37 -4.18
CA LEU A 36 12.13 22.43 -3.24
C LEU A 36 12.16 23.73 -2.43
N ALA A 37 13.33 24.13 -1.93
CA ALA A 37 13.52 25.37 -1.19
C ALA A 37 13.15 26.61 -2.03
N GLU A 38 13.47 26.62 -3.33
CA GLU A 38 13.04 27.66 -4.27
C GLU A 38 11.50 27.79 -4.34
N GLN A 39 10.77 26.70 -4.12
CA GLN A 39 9.30 26.71 -4.03
C GLN A 39 8.75 27.19 -2.68
N GLY A 40 9.63 27.55 -1.75
CA GLY A 40 9.26 27.97 -0.40
C GLY A 40 8.83 26.80 0.49
N ILE A 41 9.10 25.57 0.07
CA ILE A 41 8.91 24.38 0.91
C ILE A 41 9.88 24.49 2.08
N GLY A 42 9.35 24.38 3.30
CA GLY A 42 10.12 24.54 4.54
C GLY A 42 10.46 23.21 5.22
N ARG A 43 9.75 22.13 4.85
CA ARG A 43 9.94 20.80 5.44
C ARG A 43 9.79 19.71 4.40
N VAL A 44 10.69 18.73 4.46
CA VAL A 44 10.65 17.51 3.67
C VAL A 44 10.32 16.32 4.57
N ILE A 45 9.43 15.45 4.13
CA ILE A 45 9.04 14.23 4.82
C ILE A 45 9.59 13.06 4.02
N TRP A 46 10.61 12.37 4.52
CA TRP A 46 11.37 11.36 3.79
C TRP A 46 10.98 9.94 4.21
N GLY A 47 10.44 9.15 3.28
CA GLY A 47 10.14 7.74 3.53
C GLY A 47 11.38 6.93 3.88
N TYR A 48 11.40 6.39 5.10
CA TYR A 48 12.47 5.51 5.56
C TYR A 48 12.17 4.07 5.14
N TYR A 49 13.13 3.45 4.44
CA TYR A 49 13.05 2.08 3.92
C TYR A 49 14.29 1.26 4.30
N GLY A 50 14.78 1.45 5.53
CA GLY A 50 15.97 0.79 6.05
C GLY A 50 17.28 1.53 5.73
N ASP A 51 17.21 2.83 5.45
CA ASP A 51 18.31 3.69 4.99
C ASP A 51 19.57 3.58 5.88
N GLY A 52 19.41 3.39 7.18
CA GLY A 52 20.52 3.32 8.14
C GLY A 52 21.26 1.98 8.17
N HIS A 53 20.69 0.92 7.63
CA HIS A 53 21.27 -0.43 7.61
C HIS A 53 21.35 -1.06 6.22
N GLY A 54 21.30 -0.24 5.17
CA GLY A 54 21.55 -0.64 3.78
C GLY A 54 20.30 -0.92 2.94
N GLY A 55 19.11 -0.62 3.47
CA GLY A 55 17.84 -0.71 2.74
C GLY A 55 17.25 -2.11 2.62
N CYS A 56 16.14 -2.20 1.89
CA CYS A 56 15.48 -3.47 1.57
C CYS A 56 16.30 -4.33 0.58
N LEU A 57 16.12 -5.65 0.65
CA LEU A 57 16.63 -6.60 -0.35
C LEU A 57 15.90 -6.41 -1.68
N LEU A 58 16.55 -5.82 -2.68
CA LEU A 58 15.96 -5.53 -3.98
C LEU A 58 16.09 -6.72 -4.96
N PRO A 59 15.16 -6.87 -5.93
CA PRO A 59 15.36 -7.71 -7.10
C PRO A 59 16.38 -7.06 -8.08
N ASP A 60 17.63 -6.91 -7.67
CA ASP A 60 18.69 -6.33 -8.51
C ASP A 60 18.91 -7.15 -9.78
N GLY A 61 19.11 -6.46 -10.91
CA GLY A 61 19.27 -7.05 -12.25
C GLY A 61 17.99 -7.46 -12.95
N ILE A 62 16.81 -7.22 -12.36
CA ILE A 62 15.52 -7.53 -12.98
C ILE A 62 15.29 -6.72 -14.27
N ASP A 63 15.88 -5.52 -14.37
CA ASP A 63 15.81 -4.63 -15.56
C ASP A 63 16.37 -5.29 -16.85
N ASP A 64 17.21 -6.32 -16.72
CA ASP A 64 17.75 -7.07 -17.85
C ASP A 64 16.76 -8.12 -18.39
N ASP A 65 15.61 -8.34 -17.72
CA ASP A 65 14.57 -9.25 -18.17
C ASP A 65 13.74 -8.60 -19.30
N PRO A 66 13.80 -9.14 -20.54
CA PRO A 66 13.15 -8.54 -21.70
C PRO A 66 11.62 -8.60 -21.65
N SER A 67 11.04 -9.34 -20.69
CA SER A 67 9.60 -9.41 -20.49
C SER A 67 9.03 -8.25 -19.69
N ILE A 68 9.88 -7.43 -19.04
CA ILE A 68 9.43 -6.23 -18.33
C ILE A 68 9.05 -5.18 -19.34
N SER A 69 7.77 -4.88 -19.40
CA SER A 69 7.22 -3.83 -20.25
C SER A 69 7.07 -2.50 -19.53
N PHE A 70 7.12 -2.51 -18.19
CA PHE A 70 6.89 -1.33 -17.39
C PHE A 70 8.19 -0.61 -17.02
N ASP A 71 8.36 0.60 -17.55
CA ASP A 71 9.61 1.38 -17.48
C ASP A 71 9.90 2.05 -16.12
N GLN A 72 9.05 1.87 -15.10
CA GLN A 72 9.29 2.30 -13.71
C GLN A 72 10.02 1.23 -12.87
N ASN A 73 10.79 0.38 -13.53
CA ASN A 73 11.51 -0.73 -12.94
C ASN A 73 13.00 -0.53 -13.22
N GLN A 74 13.61 0.53 -12.67
CA GLN A 74 15.06 0.76 -12.78
C GLN A 74 15.79 0.24 -11.54
N TRP A 75 15.57 -1.03 -11.21
CA TRP A 75 16.03 -1.67 -9.97
C TRP A 75 17.55 -1.71 -9.88
N GLY A 76 18.25 -1.93 -10.99
CA GLY A 76 19.70 -1.91 -11.00
C GLY A 76 20.24 -0.51 -10.69
N SER A 77 19.59 0.53 -11.20
CA SER A 77 19.93 1.92 -10.87
C SER A 77 19.58 2.27 -9.43
N TYR A 78 18.47 1.76 -8.90
CA TYR A 78 18.11 1.96 -7.50
C TYR A 78 19.08 1.24 -6.54
N ALA A 79 19.45 0.00 -6.81
CA ALA A 79 20.45 -0.74 -6.02
C ALA A 79 21.80 0.00 -6.01
N ARG A 80 22.25 0.51 -7.17
CA ARG A 80 23.46 1.35 -7.25
C ARG A 80 23.30 2.68 -6.52
N THR A 81 22.11 3.27 -6.52
CA THR A 81 21.79 4.49 -5.75
C THR A 81 21.96 4.25 -4.25
N GLN A 82 21.36 3.19 -3.71
CA GLN A 82 21.51 2.83 -2.30
C GLN A 82 22.99 2.64 -1.93
N LYS A 83 23.76 1.93 -2.76
CA LYS A 83 25.20 1.75 -2.56
C LYS A 83 25.98 3.07 -2.61
N THR A 84 25.64 3.96 -3.55
CA THR A 84 26.33 5.23 -3.77
C THR A 84 26.09 6.21 -2.63
N LEU A 85 24.86 6.26 -2.11
CA LEU A 85 24.48 7.15 -1.02
C LEU A 85 24.86 6.57 0.35
N GLY A 86 24.91 5.25 0.49
CA GLY A 86 25.12 4.54 1.75
C GLY A 86 23.89 4.65 2.66
N ASN A 87 23.62 5.86 3.16
CA ASN A 87 22.43 6.21 3.93
C ASN A 87 21.72 7.39 3.23
N PRO A 88 20.75 7.12 2.32
CA PRO A 88 20.04 8.15 1.58
C PRO A 88 19.37 9.20 2.48
N LEU A 89 18.70 8.78 3.57
CA LEU A 89 18.10 9.68 4.57
C LEU A 89 19.12 10.68 5.14
N ARG A 90 20.33 10.23 5.52
CA ARG A 90 21.37 11.12 6.04
C ARG A 90 21.81 12.14 4.99
N VAL A 91 22.06 11.69 3.75
CA VAL A 91 22.46 12.57 2.66
C VAL A 91 21.37 13.62 2.37
N ALA A 92 20.11 13.20 2.37
CA ALA A 92 18.96 14.08 2.21
C ALA A 92 18.83 15.08 3.37
N THR A 93 19.08 14.65 4.60
CA THR A 93 19.04 15.51 5.80
C THR A 93 20.10 16.59 5.74
N GLU A 94 21.35 16.22 5.45
CA GLU A 94 22.45 17.16 5.28
C GLU A 94 22.18 18.16 4.14
N ALA A 95 21.57 17.72 3.04
CA ALA A 95 21.14 18.58 1.95
C ALA A 95 20.00 19.54 2.36
N ALA A 96 18.97 19.05 3.05
CA ALA A 96 17.85 19.87 3.51
C ALA A 96 18.35 20.99 4.44
N HIS A 97 19.25 20.67 5.37
CA HIS A 97 19.84 21.65 6.29
C HIS A 97 20.67 22.73 5.57
N ARG A 98 21.42 22.39 4.52
CA ARG A 98 22.14 23.38 3.69
C ARG A 98 21.21 24.39 3.04
N HIS A 99 19.99 23.98 2.70
CA HIS A 99 18.96 24.82 2.08
C HIS A 99 17.94 25.37 3.09
N GLY A 100 18.23 25.28 4.40
CA GLY A 100 17.42 25.89 5.45
C GLY A 100 16.05 25.23 5.66
N MET A 101 15.90 23.96 5.28
CA MET A 101 14.68 23.18 5.46
C MET A 101 14.81 22.21 6.64
N GLU A 102 13.68 21.88 7.25
CA GLU A 102 13.58 20.74 8.17
C GLU A 102 13.43 19.42 7.39
N LEU A 103 13.93 18.32 7.93
CA LEU A 103 13.66 16.99 7.41
C LEU A 103 13.08 16.07 8.48
N TYR A 104 11.91 15.50 8.21
CA TYR A 104 11.26 14.49 9.05
C TYR A 104 11.44 13.11 8.42
N ALA A 105 11.88 12.12 9.21
CA ALA A 105 11.81 10.73 8.77
C ALA A 105 10.36 10.24 8.86
N TYR A 106 9.86 9.68 7.77
CA TYR A 106 8.55 9.08 7.68
C TYR A 106 8.67 7.57 7.83
N TYR A 107 8.19 7.05 8.96
CA TYR A 107 8.33 5.67 9.36
C TYR A 107 6.99 4.93 9.34
N LYS A 108 6.98 3.79 8.65
CA LYS A 108 5.87 2.85 8.62
C LYS A 108 6.27 1.56 9.33
N PRO A 109 5.96 1.36 10.62
CA PRO A 109 6.43 0.20 11.38
C PRO A 109 6.03 -1.16 10.76
N TYR A 110 4.85 -1.20 10.14
CA TYR A 110 4.35 -2.41 9.48
C TYR A 110 4.84 -2.56 8.04
N GLU A 111 5.43 -1.52 7.42
CA GLU A 111 5.99 -1.60 6.08
C GLU A 111 7.43 -2.13 6.15
N THR A 112 7.62 -3.35 5.71
CA THR A 112 8.96 -3.95 5.58
C THR A 112 9.25 -4.33 4.14
N GLY A 113 8.71 -3.54 3.21
CA GLY A 113 8.75 -3.73 1.76
C GLY A 113 7.38 -4.16 1.19
N PRO A 114 7.08 -3.84 -0.08
CA PRO A 114 5.71 -3.88 -0.58
C PRO A 114 5.19 -5.26 -0.97
N SER A 115 5.87 -6.31 -0.51
CA SER A 115 5.38 -7.69 -0.61
C SER A 115 5.12 -8.13 -2.06
N MET A 116 6.09 -7.81 -2.91
CA MET A 116 6.14 -8.20 -4.31
C MET A 116 6.21 -9.72 -4.44
N LEU A 117 5.26 -10.34 -5.14
CA LEU A 117 5.18 -11.80 -5.29
C LEU A 117 5.69 -12.24 -6.66
N PHE A 118 6.66 -13.15 -6.69
CA PHE A 118 7.00 -13.92 -7.89
C PHE A 118 6.37 -15.30 -7.82
N ALA A 119 5.74 -15.71 -8.92
CA ALA A 119 5.02 -16.97 -9.01
C ALA A 119 5.92 -18.17 -8.66
N GLU A 120 5.38 -19.15 -7.94
CA GLU A 120 6.09 -20.39 -7.59
C GLU A 120 6.62 -21.06 -8.87
N GLY A 121 7.76 -21.75 -8.79
CA GLY A 121 8.38 -22.38 -9.98
C GLY A 121 8.93 -21.44 -11.06
N SER A 122 8.68 -20.12 -11.00
CA SER A 122 9.24 -19.17 -11.96
C SER A 122 10.74 -18.93 -11.73
N PRO A 123 11.53 -18.61 -12.78
CA PRO A 123 12.94 -18.22 -12.64
C PRO A 123 13.14 -17.05 -11.67
N GLN A 124 12.22 -16.09 -11.68
CA GLN A 124 12.24 -14.91 -10.84
C GLN A 124 12.07 -15.24 -9.35
N ALA A 125 11.17 -16.18 -9.02
CA ALA A 125 11.05 -16.67 -7.64
C ALA A 125 12.32 -17.38 -7.17
N ALA A 126 12.97 -18.17 -8.03
CA ALA A 126 14.23 -18.83 -7.69
C ALA A 126 15.38 -17.83 -7.47
N GLN A 127 15.42 -16.76 -8.25
CA GLN A 127 16.50 -15.76 -8.20
C GLN A 127 16.30 -14.74 -7.06
N TRP A 128 15.09 -14.18 -6.95
CA TRP A 128 14.82 -13.04 -6.08
C TRP A 128 13.83 -13.33 -4.94
N GLY A 129 13.20 -14.51 -4.91
CA GLY A 129 12.34 -14.91 -3.80
C GLY A 129 13.08 -14.95 -2.47
N ARG A 130 12.43 -14.48 -1.41
CA ARG A 130 12.97 -14.38 -0.05
C ARG A 130 12.09 -15.06 0.99
N LEU A 131 10.76 -14.93 0.88
CA LEU A 131 9.82 -15.54 1.83
C LEU A 131 8.74 -16.35 1.12
N PRO A 132 8.44 -17.57 1.58
CA PRO A 132 7.32 -18.34 1.06
C PRO A 132 5.99 -17.61 1.25
N HIS A 133 5.15 -17.67 0.22
CA HIS A 133 3.78 -17.19 0.21
C HIS A 133 2.96 -18.11 -0.69
N ILE A 134 1.65 -18.20 -0.47
CA ILE A 134 0.80 -18.99 -1.37
C ILE A 134 0.88 -18.43 -2.79
N GLY A 135 1.09 -19.32 -3.76
CA GLY A 135 1.34 -18.93 -5.13
C GLY A 135 2.79 -18.52 -5.44
N GLY A 136 3.72 -18.42 -4.49
CA GLY A 136 5.05 -17.93 -4.84
C GLY A 136 6.04 -17.63 -3.73
N SER A 137 6.92 -16.68 -4.02
CA SER A 137 7.89 -16.15 -3.08
C SER A 137 7.89 -14.63 -3.11
N LEU A 138 7.78 -14.03 -1.93
CA LEU A 138 7.85 -12.59 -1.75
C LEU A 138 9.30 -12.11 -1.94
N ALA A 139 9.45 -10.93 -2.53
CA ALA A 139 10.69 -10.20 -2.74
C ALA A 139 10.52 -8.74 -2.28
N TRP A 140 11.55 -7.92 -2.47
CA TRP A 140 11.61 -6.52 -2.04
C TRP A 140 11.17 -6.34 -0.58
N MET A 141 12.04 -6.73 0.34
CA MET A 141 11.73 -6.69 1.77
C MET A 141 12.95 -6.38 2.64
N ASP A 142 12.68 -5.91 3.84
CA ASP A 142 13.71 -5.66 4.84
C ASP A 142 14.47 -6.97 5.21
N PRO A 143 15.81 -6.94 5.29
CA PRO A 143 16.61 -8.10 5.69
C PRO A 143 16.23 -8.72 7.04
N PHE A 144 15.69 -7.94 7.98
CA PHE A 144 15.21 -8.43 9.27
C PHE A 144 14.06 -9.41 9.09
N VAL A 145 13.07 -9.07 8.25
CA VAL A 145 11.90 -9.94 8.02
C VAL A 145 12.28 -11.22 7.29
N ALA A 146 13.20 -11.13 6.32
CA ALA A 146 13.74 -12.30 5.63
C ALA A 146 14.44 -13.28 6.61
N LYS A 147 15.14 -12.75 7.63
CA LYS A 147 15.82 -13.56 8.67
C LYS A 147 14.88 -14.05 9.77
N HIS A 148 13.78 -13.33 10.02
CA HIS A 148 12.85 -13.60 11.11
C HIS A 148 11.39 -13.74 10.63
N PRO A 149 11.08 -14.66 9.69
CA PRO A 149 9.76 -14.74 9.08
C PRO A 149 8.63 -15.12 10.04
N HIS A 150 8.96 -15.72 11.18
CA HIS A 150 8.02 -16.14 12.21
C HIS A 150 7.53 -14.99 13.10
N LEU A 151 8.18 -13.81 13.04
CA LEU A 151 7.77 -12.62 13.78
C LEU A 151 6.67 -11.81 13.07
N ARG A 152 6.26 -12.23 11.87
CA ARG A 152 5.15 -11.62 11.13
C ARG A 152 3.82 -11.87 11.83
N ILE A 153 2.82 -11.06 11.51
CA ILE A 153 1.45 -11.22 12.02
C ILE A 153 0.91 -12.57 11.52
N GLN A 154 0.63 -13.48 12.47
CA GLN A 154 0.30 -14.87 12.20
C GLN A 154 -1.20 -15.08 12.02
N ARG A 155 -1.55 -16.00 11.11
CA ARG A 155 -2.91 -16.47 10.87
C ARG A 155 -3.35 -17.51 11.91
N ARG A 156 -4.65 -17.57 12.22
CA ARG A 156 -5.25 -18.73 12.88
C ARG A 156 -5.15 -20.00 12.02
N THR A 157 -5.32 -21.16 12.66
CA THR A 157 -5.17 -22.49 12.02
C THR A 157 -6.34 -23.42 12.29
N ASP A 158 -7.31 -23.00 13.09
CA ASP A 158 -8.47 -23.78 13.53
C ASP A 158 -9.52 -24.01 12.44
N ASP A 159 -9.43 -23.30 11.32
CA ASP A 159 -10.35 -23.38 10.19
C ASP A 159 -9.83 -24.21 8.99
N LEU A 160 -8.60 -24.73 9.08
CA LEU A 160 -8.02 -25.59 8.07
C LEU A 160 -8.04 -27.05 8.53
N HIS A 161 -8.64 -27.92 7.73
CA HIS A 161 -8.54 -29.36 7.98
C HIS A 161 -7.17 -29.91 7.54
N PRO A 162 -6.64 -30.98 8.18
CA PRO A 162 -5.28 -31.47 7.94
C PRO A 162 -4.97 -31.77 6.47
N ASP A 163 -5.96 -32.26 5.73
CA ASP A 163 -5.80 -32.72 4.35
C ASP A 163 -6.06 -31.62 3.30
N VAL A 164 -6.19 -30.35 3.70
CA VAL A 164 -6.59 -29.24 2.79
C VAL A 164 -5.71 -29.10 1.55
N LEU A 165 -4.42 -29.44 1.67
CA LEU A 165 -3.49 -29.36 0.56
C LEU A 165 -3.60 -30.54 -0.42
N THR A 166 -4.22 -31.65 0.00
CA THR A 166 -4.23 -32.92 -0.73
C THR A 166 -5.62 -33.43 -1.08
N VAL A 167 -6.67 -32.87 -0.47
CA VAL A 167 -8.04 -33.29 -0.72
C VAL A 167 -8.41 -33.03 -2.20
N PRO A 168 -8.91 -34.05 -2.93
CA PRO A 168 -9.37 -33.84 -4.29
C PRO A 168 -10.61 -32.97 -4.33
N ILE A 169 -10.67 -32.07 -5.31
CA ILE A 169 -11.85 -31.26 -5.58
C ILE A 169 -12.72 -32.00 -6.59
N HIS A 170 -13.93 -32.34 -6.16
CA HIS A 170 -14.90 -33.11 -6.95
C HIS A 170 -16.00 -32.25 -7.57
N THR A 171 -16.28 -31.10 -6.95
CA THR A 171 -17.30 -30.16 -7.44
C THR A 171 -16.78 -28.73 -7.40
N LEU A 172 -17.00 -28.00 -8.49
CA LEU A 172 -16.86 -26.55 -8.55
C LEU A 172 -18.24 -25.94 -8.74
N ARG A 173 -18.53 -24.86 -8.00
CA ARG A 173 -19.70 -24.01 -8.22
C ARG A 173 -19.24 -22.64 -8.67
N LEU A 174 -19.75 -22.19 -9.81
CA LEU A 174 -19.56 -20.84 -10.32
C LEU A 174 -20.85 -20.05 -10.09
N THR A 175 -20.79 -18.94 -9.37
CA THR A 175 -21.98 -18.16 -8.99
C THR A 175 -21.95 -16.78 -9.63
N LYS A 176 -22.96 -16.46 -10.41
CA LYS A 176 -23.20 -15.14 -10.98
C LYS A 176 -23.94 -14.25 -9.97
N LYS A 177 -23.73 -12.94 -10.02
CA LYS A 177 -24.39 -11.99 -9.11
C LYS A 177 -25.92 -11.93 -9.21
N ASP A 178 -26.51 -12.47 -10.29
CA ASP A 178 -27.95 -12.46 -10.56
C ASP A 178 -28.40 -13.67 -11.38
N ALA A 179 -29.72 -13.83 -11.55
CA ALA A 179 -30.34 -14.94 -12.27
C ALA A 179 -30.51 -14.71 -13.79
N THR A 180 -30.04 -13.59 -14.35
CA THR A 180 -30.19 -13.38 -15.80
C THR A 180 -29.40 -14.45 -16.58
N PRO A 181 -29.86 -14.87 -17.77
CA PRO A 181 -29.16 -15.87 -18.58
C PRO A 181 -27.68 -15.51 -18.80
N THR A 182 -26.86 -16.53 -19.03
CA THR A 182 -25.44 -16.36 -19.36
C THR A 182 -25.12 -17.06 -20.67
N ARG A 183 -24.14 -16.54 -21.40
CA ARG A 183 -23.58 -17.23 -22.58
C ARG A 183 -22.69 -18.42 -22.24
N ILE A 184 -22.25 -18.58 -20.99
CA ILE A 184 -21.40 -19.71 -20.60
C ILE A 184 -22.21 -21.02 -20.66
N THR A 185 -21.71 -21.98 -21.45
CA THR A 185 -22.17 -23.37 -21.47
C THR A 185 -21.04 -24.32 -21.06
N ALA A 186 -21.34 -25.62 -20.96
CA ALA A 186 -20.34 -26.64 -20.64
C ALA A 186 -19.16 -26.63 -21.62
N GLU A 187 -19.42 -26.38 -22.91
CA GLU A 187 -18.43 -26.39 -23.99
C GLU A 187 -17.46 -25.21 -23.92
N HIS A 188 -17.90 -24.08 -23.37
CA HIS A 188 -17.10 -22.87 -23.24
C HIS A 188 -16.12 -22.93 -22.07
N LEU A 189 -16.42 -23.72 -21.03
CA LEU A 189 -15.63 -23.76 -19.82
C LEU A 189 -14.31 -24.52 -20.02
N GLN A 190 -13.23 -23.91 -19.54
CA GLN A 190 -11.90 -24.50 -19.54
C GLN A 190 -11.36 -24.57 -18.11
N ILE A 191 -10.78 -25.72 -17.77
CA ILE A 191 -10.03 -25.91 -16.53
C ILE A 191 -8.55 -26.00 -16.89
N TRP A 192 -7.74 -25.21 -16.20
CA TRP A 192 -6.30 -25.25 -16.32
C TRP A 192 -5.69 -25.51 -14.94
N THR A 193 -4.58 -26.23 -14.89
CA THR A 193 -3.92 -26.57 -13.62
C THR A 193 -2.42 -26.35 -13.67
N SER A 194 -1.81 -26.20 -12.50
CA SER A 194 -0.36 -26.15 -12.33
C SER A 194 -0.01 -26.69 -10.94
N ASP A 195 1.08 -27.45 -10.85
CA ASP A 195 1.65 -27.85 -9.56
C ASP A 195 2.35 -26.70 -8.85
N HIS A 196 2.84 -25.72 -9.62
CA HIS A 196 3.75 -24.69 -9.14
C HIS A 196 3.27 -23.27 -9.41
N ASN A 197 2.02 -23.02 -9.81
CA ASN A 197 1.55 -21.68 -10.20
C ASN A 197 2.41 -21.04 -11.32
N TYR A 198 3.00 -21.85 -12.18
CA TYR A 198 3.75 -21.39 -13.34
C TYR A 198 3.39 -22.25 -14.55
N ARG A 199 3.15 -21.60 -15.69
CA ARG A 199 2.80 -22.23 -16.98
C ARG A 199 1.71 -23.28 -16.84
N TYR A 200 0.50 -22.80 -16.55
CA TYR A 200 -0.66 -23.66 -16.40
C TYR A 200 -0.94 -24.43 -17.68
N VAL A 201 -1.42 -25.66 -17.52
CA VAL A 201 -1.77 -26.55 -18.62
C VAL A 201 -3.28 -26.77 -18.64
N ARG A 202 -3.88 -26.66 -19.83
CA ARG A 202 -5.30 -26.96 -20.01
C ARG A 202 -5.51 -28.45 -19.79
N GLN A 203 -6.41 -28.77 -18.85
CA GLN A 203 -6.75 -30.15 -18.55
C GLN A 203 -7.98 -30.59 -19.36
N PRO A 204 -7.94 -31.73 -20.07
CA PRO A 204 -9.09 -32.28 -20.77
C PRO A 204 -10.01 -33.03 -19.77
N VAL A 205 -10.53 -32.32 -18.77
CA VAL A 205 -11.38 -32.90 -17.72
C VAL A 205 -12.80 -33.03 -18.22
N ARG A 206 -13.39 -34.22 -18.06
CA ARG A 206 -14.83 -34.42 -18.25
C ARG A 206 -15.53 -34.13 -16.93
N PHE A 207 -16.64 -33.39 -16.99
CA PHE A 207 -17.48 -33.10 -15.85
C PHE A 207 -18.95 -33.16 -16.25
N ALA A 208 -19.81 -33.45 -15.29
CA ALA A 208 -21.23 -33.22 -15.42
C ALA A 208 -21.52 -31.74 -15.16
N PHE A 209 -22.32 -31.13 -16.03
CA PHE A 209 -22.69 -29.73 -15.97
C PHE A 209 -24.17 -29.60 -15.60
N ALA A 210 -24.46 -28.76 -14.62
CA ALA A 210 -25.82 -28.39 -14.24
C ALA A 210 -25.91 -26.88 -14.04
N GLU A 211 -26.95 -26.28 -14.63
CA GLU A 211 -27.27 -24.87 -14.46
C GLU A 211 -28.56 -24.75 -13.63
N THR A 212 -28.53 -23.91 -12.61
CA THR A 212 -29.67 -23.68 -11.72
C THR A 212 -29.82 -22.19 -11.39
N VAL A 213 -31.00 -21.84 -10.89
CA VAL A 213 -31.24 -20.55 -10.22
C VAL A 213 -31.56 -20.86 -8.77
N GLU A 214 -30.77 -20.29 -7.87
CA GLU A 214 -30.84 -20.52 -6.42
C GLU A 214 -30.95 -19.17 -5.70
N PRO A 215 -31.51 -19.11 -4.48
CA PRO A 215 -31.41 -17.91 -3.66
C PRO A 215 -29.96 -17.69 -3.20
N SER A 216 -29.48 -16.44 -3.22
CA SER A 216 -28.18 -16.09 -2.67
C SER A 216 -28.14 -16.36 -1.17
N ALA A 217 -27.15 -17.12 -0.70
CA ALA A 217 -27.04 -17.48 0.72
C ALA A 217 -26.73 -16.28 1.64
N SER A 218 -26.20 -15.20 1.09
CA SER A 218 -25.86 -13.98 1.84
C SER A 218 -25.87 -12.75 0.94
N GLU A 219 -25.87 -11.56 1.55
CA GLU A 219 -25.55 -10.35 0.81
C GLU A 219 -24.08 -10.38 0.35
N VAL A 220 -23.84 -10.01 -0.91
CA VAL A 220 -22.52 -9.89 -1.52
C VAL A 220 -22.26 -8.43 -1.83
N ARG A 221 -21.14 -7.92 -1.33
CA ARG A 221 -20.68 -6.54 -1.58
C ARG A 221 -19.32 -6.56 -2.24
N ASP A 222 -19.10 -5.58 -3.10
CA ASP A 222 -17.77 -5.35 -3.66
C ASP A 222 -16.83 -4.70 -2.64
N ILE A 223 -15.56 -4.55 -3.03
CA ILE A 223 -14.53 -3.90 -2.20
C ILE A 223 -14.83 -2.44 -1.87
N TYR A 224 -15.72 -1.78 -2.61
CA TYR A 224 -16.16 -0.40 -2.35
C TYR A 224 -17.42 -0.34 -1.48
N GLY A 225 -17.97 -1.49 -1.10
CA GLY A 225 -19.19 -1.61 -0.30
C GLY A 225 -20.48 -1.57 -1.11
N ASN A 226 -20.41 -1.55 -2.43
CA ASN A 226 -21.59 -1.62 -3.29
C ASN A 226 -22.21 -3.01 -3.19
N VAL A 227 -23.54 -3.07 -3.03
CA VAL A 227 -24.25 -4.35 -3.05
C VAL A 227 -24.28 -4.89 -4.48
N LEU A 228 -23.66 -6.04 -4.70
CA LEU A 228 -23.75 -6.78 -5.96
C LEU A 228 -24.99 -7.68 -6.00
N THR A 229 -25.29 -8.33 -4.86
CA THR A 229 -26.39 -9.29 -4.70
C THR A 229 -26.92 -9.19 -3.27
N ARG A 230 -28.25 -9.15 -3.06
CA ARG A 230 -28.80 -9.27 -1.69
C ARG A 230 -28.97 -10.73 -1.29
N GLN A 231 -29.03 -10.99 0.00
CA GLN A 231 -29.47 -12.29 0.49
C GLN A 231 -30.85 -12.62 -0.09
N ASP A 232 -31.06 -13.89 -0.43
CA ASP A 232 -32.28 -14.44 -1.02
C ASP A 232 -32.62 -13.95 -2.45
N ASP A 233 -31.87 -12.98 -3.01
CA ASP A 233 -31.99 -12.63 -4.42
C ASP A 233 -31.65 -13.85 -5.30
N PRO A 234 -32.37 -14.08 -6.41
CA PRO A 234 -32.10 -15.22 -7.27
C PRO A 234 -30.77 -15.01 -8.01
N VAL A 235 -29.89 -16.00 -7.89
CA VAL A 235 -28.57 -16.06 -8.54
C VAL A 235 -28.47 -17.28 -9.44
N ARG A 236 -27.75 -17.14 -10.56
CA ARG A 236 -27.46 -18.26 -11.45
C ARG A 236 -26.21 -18.99 -10.99
N VAL A 237 -26.29 -20.31 -10.88
CA VAL A 237 -25.18 -21.17 -10.45
C VAL A 237 -24.90 -22.22 -11.52
N LEU A 238 -23.64 -22.29 -11.96
CA LEU A 238 -23.12 -23.36 -12.81
C LEU A 238 -22.35 -24.34 -11.94
N THR A 239 -22.80 -25.60 -11.91
CA THR A 239 -22.17 -26.67 -11.13
C THR A 239 -21.44 -27.63 -12.06
N LEU A 240 -20.14 -27.77 -11.84
CA LEU A 240 -19.28 -28.74 -12.52
C LEU A 240 -18.96 -29.84 -11.51
N SER A 241 -19.42 -31.06 -11.77
CA SER A 241 -19.29 -32.20 -10.84
C SER A 241 -18.64 -33.41 -11.50
N GLY A 242 -18.18 -34.37 -10.68
CA GLY A 242 -17.44 -35.54 -11.15
C GLY A 242 -15.99 -35.24 -11.50
N LEU A 243 -15.44 -34.15 -10.96
CA LEU A 243 -14.04 -33.78 -11.09
C LEU A 243 -13.16 -34.66 -10.17
N ASP A 244 -11.84 -34.66 -10.40
CA ASP A 244 -10.82 -35.19 -9.49
C ASP A 244 -9.58 -34.28 -9.57
N LEU A 245 -9.74 -32.99 -9.25
CA LEU A 245 -8.64 -32.03 -9.32
C LEU A 245 -7.76 -32.17 -8.09
N ARG A 246 -6.48 -32.48 -8.29
CA ARG A 246 -5.49 -32.72 -7.23
C ARG A 246 -4.38 -31.67 -7.20
N ASP A 247 -4.01 -31.11 -8.35
CA ASP A 247 -2.96 -30.10 -8.49
C ASP A 247 -3.26 -28.90 -7.62
N ARG A 248 -2.25 -28.40 -6.89
CA ARG A 248 -2.39 -27.36 -5.86
C ARG A 248 -3.07 -26.08 -6.38
N TYR A 249 -2.78 -25.74 -7.63
CA TYR A 249 -3.32 -24.57 -8.32
C TYR A 249 -4.19 -25.00 -9.51
N PHE A 250 -5.36 -24.38 -9.63
CA PHE A 250 -6.16 -24.48 -10.83
C PHE A 250 -6.87 -23.17 -11.11
N LEU A 251 -7.34 -23.00 -12.35
CA LEU A 251 -8.20 -21.89 -12.72
C LEU A 251 -9.32 -22.35 -13.64
N VAL A 252 -10.40 -21.59 -13.60
CA VAL A 252 -11.52 -21.68 -14.52
C VAL A 252 -11.51 -20.45 -15.41
N THR A 253 -11.70 -20.66 -16.70
CA THR A 253 -11.82 -19.61 -17.71
C THR A 253 -12.73 -20.07 -18.85
N THR A 254 -12.90 -19.23 -19.86
CA THR A 254 -13.72 -19.52 -21.05
C THR A 254 -12.88 -19.46 -22.33
N ASP A 255 -13.45 -19.89 -23.45
CA ASP A 255 -12.85 -19.76 -24.79
C ASP A 255 -13.30 -18.50 -25.55
N PHE A 256 -14.04 -17.61 -24.91
CA PHE A 256 -14.49 -16.36 -25.53
C PHE A 256 -13.30 -15.46 -25.87
N ILE A 257 -13.27 -14.97 -27.11
CA ILE A 257 -12.25 -14.03 -27.61
C ILE A 257 -12.80 -12.61 -27.78
N ASP A 258 -14.12 -12.44 -27.71
CA ASP A 258 -14.82 -11.18 -27.90
C ASP A 258 -16.20 -11.16 -27.19
N GLY A 259 -16.92 -10.05 -27.38
CA GLY A 259 -18.25 -9.81 -26.83
C GLY A 259 -18.25 -9.31 -25.38
N PRO A 260 -19.36 -8.69 -24.93
CA PRO A 260 -19.50 -8.25 -23.56
C PRO A 260 -19.59 -9.47 -22.64
N GLY A 261 -18.85 -9.44 -21.53
CA GLY A 261 -19.00 -10.43 -20.47
C GLY A 261 -20.30 -10.20 -19.69
N ASP A 262 -20.99 -11.29 -19.33
CA ASP A 262 -22.21 -11.26 -18.53
C ASP A 262 -22.08 -11.96 -17.17
N PHE A 263 -21.05 -12.79 -16.95
CA PHE A 263 -20.89 -13.59 -15.74
C PHE A 263 -20.02 -12.87 -14.71
N GLU A 264 -20.60 -11.87 -14.05
CA GLU A 264 -19.92 -11.04 -13.04
C GLU A 264 -20.31 -11.44 -11.61
N ASN A 265 -19.34 -11.40 -10.68
CA ASN A 265 -19.57 -11.43 -9.22
C ASN A 265 -18.34 -10.88 -8.47
N ALA A 266 -18.42 -10.72 -7.15
CA ALA A 266 -17.22 -10.60 -6.31
C ALA A 266 -16.38 -11.87 -6.45
N TRP A 267 -15.07 -11.72 -6.60
CA TRP A 267 -14.22 -12.84 -7.01
C TRP A 267 -14.08 -13.98 -5.97
N ASP A 268 -14.35 -13.72 -4.69
CA ASP A 268 -14.35 -14.67 -3.58
C ASP A 268 -15.71 -15.39 -3.49
N ARG A 269 -16.69 -14.90 -4.27
CA ARG A 269 -18.04 -15.47 -4.42
C ARG A 269 -18.27 -16.09 -5.79
N ILE A 270 -17.43 -15.78 -6.78
CA ILE A 270 -17.60 -16.31 -8.14
C ILE A 270 -17.27 -17.81 -8.21
N LEU A 271 -16.32 -18.32 -7.42
CA LEU A 271 -15.90 -19.73 -7.42
C LEU A 271 -15.90 -20.33 -6.01
N SER A 272 -16.50 -21.49 -5.86
CA SER A 272 -16.41 -22.32 -4.65
C SER A 272 -16.03 -23.75 -5.02
N ALA A 273 -15.10 -24.34 -4.26
CA ALA A 273 -14.62 -25.70 -4.46
C ALA A 273 -15.06 -26.63 -3.33
N PHE A 274 -15.44 -27.86 -3.68
CA PHE A 274 -15.96 -28.85 -2.73
C PHE A 274 -15.33 -30.23 -2.96
N ASP A 275 -15.14 -30.97 -1.86
CA ASP A 275 -14.65 -32.35 -1.85
C ASP A 275 -15.75 -33.37 -2.24
N ALA A 276 -15.43 -34.67 -2.14
CA ALA A 276 -16.37 -35.76 -2.43
C ALA A 276 -17.58 -35.80 -1.49
N ASN A 277 -17.45 -35.24 -0.28
CA ASN A 277 -18.50 -35.21 0.74
C ASN A 277 -19.35 -33.93 0.66
N GLY A 278 -19.06 -33.04 -0.30
CA GLY A 278 -19.70 -31.74 -0.42
C GLY A 278 -19.21 -30.72 0.61
N GLN A 279 -18.09 -30.99 1.29
CA GLN A 279 -17.46 -30.03 2.19
C GLN A 279 -16.65 -29.01 1.38
N SER A 280 -16.74 -27.73 1.77
CA SER A 280 -15.95 -26.68 1.10
C SER A 280 -14.46 -26.89 1.36
N VAL A 281 -13.66 -26.79 0.30
CA VAL A 281 -12.20 -26.80 0.39
C VAL A 281 -11.71 -25.36 0.56
N PRO A 282 -11.05 -25.01 1.68
CA PRO A 282 -10.50 -23.67 1.86
C PRO A 282 -9.39 -23.34 0.86
N GLY A 283 -9.42 -22.13 0.30
CA GLY A 283 -8.38 -21.64 -0.60
C GLY A 283 -8.43 -20.13 -0.81
N VAL A 284 -7.39 -19.62 -1.48
CA VAL A 284 -7.26 -18.22 -1.90
C VAL A 284 -7.43 -18.09 -3.40
N TYR A 285 -7.69 -16.87 -3.87
CA TYR A 285 -8.08 -16.60 -5.26
C TYR A 285 -7.09 -15.68 -5.96
N ALA A 286 -7.05 -15.78 -7.29
CA ALA A 286 -6.34 -14.85 -8.18
C ALA A 286 -7.17 -14.62 -9.45
N THR A 287 -7.17 -13.39 -9.97
CA THR A 287 -7.98 -13.04 -11.15
C THR A 287 -7.35 -12.00 -12.09
N GLY A 288 -6.04 -11.75 -12.06
CA GLY A 288 -5.44 -10.68 -12.85
C GLY A 288 -5.23 -9.35 -12.10
N THR A 289 -5.24 -9.37 -10.76
CA THR A 289 -5.16 -8.15 -9.93
C THR A 289 -3.80 -7.89 -9.30
N ALA A 290 -2.74 -8.55 -9.79
CA ALA A 290 -1.38 -8.27 -9.35
C ALA A 290 -1.13 -6.74 -9.33
N ILE A 291 -0.67 -6.27 -8.18
CA ILE A 291 -0.35 -4.85 -7.95
C ILE A 291 1.02 -4.55 -8.55
N TRP A 292 1.94 -5.50 -8.42
CA TRP A 292 3.32 -5.42 -8.89
C TRP A 292 3.51 -6.38 -10.08
N PHE A 293 4.22 -5.90 -11.12
CA PHE A 293 4.45 -6.64 -12.37
C PHE A 293 3.21 -7.29 -12.98
N PRO A 294 2.13 -6.53 -13.21
CA PRO A 294 0.93 -7.08 -13.83
C PRO A 294 1.17 -7.75 -15.19
N GLU A 295 2.21 -7.34 -15.91
CA GLU A 295 2.62 -7.98 -17.18
C GLU A 295 3.05 -9.44 -17.04
N TRP A 296 3.43 -9.88 -15.85
CA TRP A 296 3.83 -11.27 -15.56
C TRP A 296 2.67 -12.14 -15.11
N GLU A 297 1.49 -11.54 -14.93
CA GLU A 297 0.27 -12.23 -14.59
C GLU A 297 -0.41 -12.81 -15.85
N ASP A 298 0.32 -13.70 -16.55
CA ASP A 298 -0.20 -14.54 -17.62
C ASP A 298 -0.06 -16.01 -17.21
N PHE A 299 -1.18 -16.69 -16.96
CA PHE A 299 -1.15 -18.09 -16.52
C PHE A 299 -0.50 -19.04 -17.54
N ARG A 300 -0.39 -18.67 -18.82
CA ARG A 300 0.18 -19.53 -19.86
C ARG A 300 1.70 -19.53 -19.84
N GLU A 301 2.31 -18.35 -19.71
CA GLU A 301 3.76 -18.16 -19.82
C GLU A 301 4.42 -17.82 -18.47
N GLY A 302 3.65 -17.22 -17.57
CA GLY A 302 3.99 -16.79 -16.22
C GLY A 302 3.18 -17.53 -15.17
N GLY A 303 2.69 -16.79 -14.17
CA GLY A 303 1.88 -17.31 -13.07
C GLY A 303 0.83 -16.32 -12.62
N LEU A 304 0.20 -16.58 -11.47
CA LEU A 304 -0.87 -15.73 -10.93
C LEU A 304 -0.55 -15.20 -9.53
N CYS A 305 -1.09 -14.03 -9.18
CA CYS A 305 -0.88 -13.43 -7.87
C CYS A 305 -2.08 -13.70 -6.95
N PHE A 306 -1.86 -14.50 -5.89
CA PHE A 306 -2.90 -14.88 -4.94
C PHE A 306 -2.88 -14.02 -3.67
N ASP A 307 -4.04 -13.88 -3.02
CA ASP A 307 -4.20 -13.20 -1.72
C ASP A 307 -3.73 -11.72 -1.73
N THR A 308 -4.10 -10.97 -2.77
CA THR A 308 -3.58 -9.60 -3.01
C THR A 308 -4.24 -8.51 -2.17
N GLY A 309 -5.24 -8.86 -1.35
CA GLY A 309 -6.04 -7.91 -0.58
C GLY A 309 -7.18 -7.28 -1.35
N ARG A 310 -7.40 -7.70 -2.60
CA ARG A 310 -8.51 -7.24 -3.45
C ARG A 310 -9.74 -8.16 -3.38
N GLY A 311 -9.76 -9.01 -2.36
CA GLY A 311 -10.74 -9.97 -1.86
C GLY A 311 -12.22 -9.87 -2.28
N PRO A 312 -12.81 -8.69 -2.43
CA PRO A 312 -14.21 -8.55 -2.87
C PRO A 312 -14.37 -7.76 -4.16
N GLU A 313 -13.32 -7.52 -4.94
CA GLU A 313 -13.44 -6.79 -6.20
C GLU A 313 -14.33 -7.56 -7.20
N ALA A 314 -15.18 -6.84 -7.93
CA ALA A 314 -16.03 -7.43 -8.94
C ALA A 314 -15.20 -7.86 -10.16
N VAL A 315 -15.41 -9.09 -10.62
CA VAL A 315 -14.73 -9.67 -11.78
C VAL A 315 -15.72 -10.37 -12.69
N THR A 316 -15.39 -10.46 -13.97
CA THR A 316 -16.24 -11.06 -15.00
C THR A 316 -15.52 -12.24 -15.65
N LEU A 317 -16.08 -13.44 -15.52
CA LEU A 317 -15.43 -14.70 -15.91
C LEU A 317 -15.38 -14.93 -17.43
N ASP A 318 -16.38 -14.46 -18.15
CA ASP A 318 -16.52 -14.70 -19.59
C ASP A 318 -15.94 -13.56 -20.43
N LEU A 319 -15.02 -12.76 -19.91
CA LEU A 319 -14.22 -11.84 -20.73
C LEU A 319 -13.09 -12.58 -21.48
N PRO A 320 -12.53 -11.98 -22.55
CA PRO A 320 -11.32 -12.50 -23.18
C PRO A 320 -10.18 -12.65 -22.16
N ASN A 321 -9.55 -13.83 -22.17
CA ASN A 321 -8.51 -14.22 -21.21
C ASN A 321 -7.07 -14.11 -21.76
N ALA A 322 -6.91 -13.44 -22.90
CA ALA A 322 -5.62 -13.01 -23.39
C ALA A 322 -5.24 -11.68 -22.73
N ALA A 323 -3.94 -11.51 -22.42
CA ALA A 323 -3.45 -10.26 -21.87
C ALA A 323 -3.71 -9.10 -22.86
N SER A 324 -4.45 -8.08 -22.43
CA SER A 324 -4.88 -6.96 -23.29
C SER A 324 -4.64 -5.60 -22.60
N ASP A 325 -4.35 -4.57 -23.39
CA ASP A 325 -4.10 -3.18 -22.97
C ASP A 325 -5.40 -2.37 -22.73
N ASP A 326 -6.44 -3.03 -22.23
CA ASP A 326 -7.79 -2.51 -22.33
C ASP A 326 -8.11 -1.43 -21.30
N ARG A 327 -8.86 -0.42 -21.76
CA ARG A 327 -8.94 0.94 -21.23
C ARG A 327 -10.11 1.18 -20.28
N GLU A 328 -10.80 0.14 -19.81
CA GLU A 328 -11.92 0.31 -18.89
C GLU A 328 -11.42 0.71 -17.49
N LYS A 329 -11.38 2.02 -17.23
CA LYS A 329 -11.07 2.62 -15.92
C LYS A 329 -12.22 2.42 -14.93
N LYS A 330 -12.42 1.21 -14.43
CA LYS A 330 -13.38 0.89 -13.35
C LYS A 330 -12.72 0.09 -12.23
N GLY A 331 -13.15 0.34 -11.00
CA GLY A 331 -12.59 -0.32 -9.82
C GLY A 331 -11.09 -0.04 -9.70
N SER A 332 -10.30 -1.08 -9.43
CA SER A 332 -8.86 -0.94 -9.37
C SER A 332 -8.21 -0.63 -10.73
N ASN A 333 -8.95 -0.81 -11.83
CA ASN A 333 -8.53 -0.38 -13.16
C ASN A 333 -8.49 1.14 -13.35
N ALA A 334 -9.07 1.92 -12.44
CA ALA A 334 -9.03 3.38 -12.52
C ALA A 334 -7.60 3.97 -12.35
N HIS A 335 -6.70 3.23 -11.72
CA HIS A 335 -5.33 3.67 -11.43
C HIS A 335 -4.28 3.12 -12.40
N PHE A 336 -4.67 2.38 -13.46
CA PHE A 336 -3.71 1.77 -14.36
C PHE A 336 -3.08 2.76 -15.33
N VAL A 337 -1.79 2.51 -15.57
CA VAL A 337 -0.96 3.22 -16.54
C VAL A 337 -1.16 2.56 -17.91
N PRO A 338 -1.42 3.33 -18.99
CA PRO A 338 -1.48 2.79 -20.35
C PRO A 338 -0.27 1.91 -20.68
N GLY A 339 -0.49 0.75 -21.30
CA GLY A 339 0.55 -0.21 -21.67
C GLY A 339 0.66 -1.44 -20.76
N GLN A 340 0.07 -1.41 -19.56
CA GLN A 340 0.02 -2.59 -18.68
C GLN A 340 -1.01 -3.60 -19.22
N LYS A 341 -0.53 -4.77 -19.67
CA LYS A 341 -1.41 -5.88 -20.08
C LYS A 341 -1.70 -6.77 -18.88
N LYS A 342 -2.98 -7.06 -18.65
CA LYS A 342 -3.43 -8.01 -17.62
C LYS A 342 -4.31 -9.08 -18.23
N VAL A 343 -4.24 -10.28 -17.69
CA VAL A 343 -5.23 -11.32 -17.96
C VAL A 343 -6.54 -10.97 -17.25
N ARG A 344 -7.67 -11.23 -17.92
CA ARG A 344 -9.03 -11.12 -17.40
C ARG A 344 -9.78 -12.42 -17.69
N GLY A 345 -11.07 -12.50 -17.36
CA GLY A 345 -11.87 -13.67 -17.73
C GLY A 345 -11.39 -14.97 -17.08
N ILE A 346 -10.74 -14.87 -15.91
CA ILE A 346 -10.24 -16.02 -15.16
C ILE A 346 -10.68 -15.90 -13.71
N VAL A 347 -10.85 -17.05 -13.06
CA VAL A 347 -10.80 -17.18 -11.61
C VAL A 347 -9.93 -18.38 -11.25
N ALA A 348 -8.84 -18.12 -10.56
CA ALA A 348 -7.91 -19.13 -10.09
C ALA A 348 -8.10 -19.40 -8.60
N PHE A 349 -7.71 -20.59 -8.18
CA PHE A 349 -7.83 -21.08 -6.82
C PHE A 349 -6.54 -21.80 -6.42
N ALA A 350 -6.02 -21.47 -5.25
CA ALA A 350 -4.95 -22.19 -4.58
C ALA A 350 -5.44 -22.78 -3.26
N ARG A 351 -5.23 -24.08 -3.05
CA ARG A 351 -5.59 -24.75 -1.79
C ARG A 351 -4.82 -24.16 -0.60
N GLY A 352 -5.51 -24.01 0.51
CA GLY A 352 -4.95 -23.54 1.77
C GLY A 352 -4.91 -22.02 1.91
N ARG A 353 -4.12 -21.54 2.86
CA ARG A 353 -4.02 -20.12 3.24
C ARG A 353 -2.58 -19.77 3.60
N ASN A 354 -2.25 -18.49 3.56
CA ASN A 354 -0.98 -18.00 4.09
C ASN A 354 -0.92 -18.17 5.61
N ALA A 355 0.22 -18.60 6.14
CA ALA A 355 0.42 -18.72 7.58
C ALA A 355 0.66 -17.36 8.27
N TYR A 356 1.10 -16.36 7.52
CA TYR A 356 1.46 -15.03 8.01
C TYR A 356 1.05 -13.97 7.00
N LEU A 357 0.80 -12.75 7.46
CA LEU A 357 0.74 -11.60 6.56
C LEU A 357 2.08 -11.44 5.81
N PRO A 358 2.07 -10.82 4.62
CA PRO A 358 3.23 -10.85 3.73
C PRO A 358 4.54 -10.33 4.36
N GLY A 359 4.58 -9.06 4.78
CA GLY A 359 5.75 -8.44 5.42
C GLY A 359 5.49 -7.97 6.86
N ALA A 360 4.23 -7.76 7.23
CA ALA A 360 3.90 -7.02 8.44
C ALA A 360 4.31 -7.77 9.72
N LEU A 361 5.16 -7.13 10.52
CA LEU A 361 5.64 -7.64 11.81
C LEU A 361 4.59 -7.49 12.91
N CYS A 362 4.55 -8.43 13.85
CA CYS A 362 3.65 -8.38 15.00
C CYS A 362 4.25 -7.51 16.11
N GLU A 363 3.58 -6.40 16.41
CA GLU A 363 3.94 -5.44 17.45
C GLU A 363 4.00 -6.04 18.87
N THR A 364 3.39 -7.20 19.11
CA THR A 364 3.41 -7.84 20.43
C THR A 364 4.74 -8.57 20.71
N GLU A 365 5.50 -8.90 19.67
CA GLU A 365 6.79 -9.58 19.77
C GLU A 365 7.89 -8.60 20.28
N PRO A 366 8.62 -8.94 21.37
CA PRO A 366 9.66 -8.06 21.92
C PRO A 366 10.78 -7.72 20.93
N GLU A 367 11.17 -8.68 20.09
CA GLU A 367 12.20 -8.53 19.06
C GLU A 367 11.77 -7.53 17.98
N VAL A 368 10.49 -7.52 17.61
CA VAL A 368 9.91 -6.55 16.66
C VAL A 368 9.97 -5.15 17.26
N GLN A 369 9.54 -5.00 18.52
CA GLN A 369 9.62 -3.73 19.23
C GLN A 369 11.06 -3.20 19.32
N ALA A 370 12.03 -4.08 19.59
CA ALA A 370 13.44 -3.73 19.64
C ALA A 370 13.99 -3.29 18.27
N TYR A 371 13.59 -3.98 17.21
CA TYR A 371 13.93 -3.65 15.83
C TYR A 371 13.33 -2.30 15.40
N TRP A 372 12.04 -2.05 15.65
CA TRP A 372 11.42 -0.76 15.34
C TRP A 372 12.08 0.41 16.06
N LEU A 373 12.46 0.23 17.33
CA LEU A 373 13.23 1.24 18.06
C LEU A 373 14.66 1.39 17.52
N ALA A 374 15.24 0.36 16.89
CA ALA A 374 16.52 0.48 16.20
C ALA A 374 16.40 1.34 14.94
N CYS A 375 15.37 1.12 14.13
CA CYS A 375 15.06 1.98 12.98
C CYS A 375 14.91 3.45 13.40
N ILE A 376 14.20 3.72 14.51
CA ILE A 376 14.08 5.08 15.05
C ILE A 376 15.45 5.66 15.44
N ARG A 377 16.33 4.87 16.07
CA ARG A 377 17.70 5.33 16.40
C ARG A 377 18.48 5.69 15.14
N GLU A 378 18.39 4.87 14.09
CA GLU A 378 19.05 5.14 12.81
C GLU A 378 18.56 6.45 12.18
N MET A 379 17.25 6.72 12.21
CA MET A 379 16.70 8.00 11.73
C MET A 379 17.25 9.18 12.54
N LEU A 380 17.27 9.08 13.87
CA LEU A 380 17.81 10.14 14.74
C LEU A 380 19.31 10.36 14.52
N ASP A 381 20.07 9.28 14.31
CA ASP A 381 21.50 9.32 14.02
C ASP A 381 21.80 9.85 12.60
N ALA A 382 20.85 9.78 11.67
CA ALA A 382 20.90 10.45 10.38
C ALA A 382 20.69 11.98 10.47
N GLY A 383 20.30 12.49 11.65
CA GLY A 383 20.25 13.92 11.94
C GLY A 383 18.88 14.58 11.76
N VAL A 384 17.82 13.81 11.54
CA VAL A 384 16.46 14.34 11.25
C VAL A 384 15.92 15.25 12.35
N ASP A 385 15.02 16.15 11.96
CA ASP A 385 14.38 17.13 12.84
C ASP A 385 13.14 16.60 13.54
N GLY A 386 12.53 15.56 12.98
CA GLY A 386 11.38 14.86 13.55
C GLY A 386 11.19 13.48 12.96
N ILE A 387 10.30 12.72 13.57
CA ILE A 387 9.85 11.42 13.07
C ILE A 387 8.34 11.43 12.98
N GLU A 388 7.84 10.99 11.83
CA GLU A 388 6.43 10.82 11.54
C GLU A 388 6.08 9.33 11.46
N PHE A 389 5.01 8.91 12.13
CA PHE A 389 4.49 7.54 12.06
C PHE A 389 3.30 7.43 11.11
N ARG A 390 3.23 6.34 10.33
CA ARG A 390 2.06 5.92 9.53
C ARG A 390 1.88 4.41 9.55
N GLU A 391 0.65 4.00 9.74
CA GLU A 391 0.24 2.61 9.88
C GLU A 391 -0.18 1.99 8.54
N GLU A 392 -0.56 2.84 7.58
CA GLU A 392 -0.94 2.43 6.23
C GLU A 392 0.30 1.94 5.46
N ASN A 393 0.26 0.71 4.95
CA ASN A 393 1.42 0.02 4.36
C ASN A 393 0.99 -1.01 3.31
N HIS A 394 1.95 -1.57 2.58
CA HIS A 394 1.71 -2.61 1.56
C HIS A 394 1.95 -4.04 2.07
N SER A 395 2.63 -4.17 3.21
CA SER A 395 3.02 -5.44 3.83
C SER A 395 1.86 -6.21 4.49
N THR A 396 0.64 -5.66 4.50
CA THR A 396 -0.57 -6.24 5.11
C THR A 396 -1.60 -6.76 4.12
N HIS A 397 -1.31 -6.74 2.83
CA HIS A 397 -2.25 -7.16 1.79
C HIS A 397 -2.70 -8.61 2.00
N THR A 398 -4.00 -8.82 2.19
CA THR A 398 -4.65 -10.14 2.26
C THR A 398 -6.16 -10.00 2.07
N ASP A 399 -6.77 -11.00 1.45
CA ASP A 399 -8.23 -11.08 1.23
C ASP A 399 -8.98 -11.47 2.52
N THR A 400 -8.26 -12.00 3.52
CA THR A 400 -8.84 -12.48 4.79
C THR A 400 -8.26 -11.81 6.04
N PRO A 401 -8.27 -10.47 6.18
CA PRO A 401 -7.59 -9.80 7.29
C PRO A 401 -8.11 -10.24 8.67
N GLY A 402 -9.35 -10.71 8.78
CA GLY A 402 -9.93 -11.16 10.05
C GLY A 402 -9.26 -12.42 10.61
N ASP A 403 -8.53 -13.17 9.79
CA ASP A 403 -7.88 -14.42 10.19
C ASP A 403 -6.50 -14.23 10.83
N TYR A 404 -5.98 -12.99 10.94
CA TYR A 404 -4.60 -12.72 11.38
C TYR A 404 -4.51 -11.99 12.73
N GLY A 405 -3.36 -12.08 13.39
CA GLY A 405 -3.10 -11.53 14.73
C GLY A 405 -3.07 -12.60 15.83
N PHE A 406 -3.00 -13.88 15.46
CA PHE A 406 -3.02 -15.04 16.35
C PHE A 406 -1.62 -15.49 16.78
N ASN A 407 -0.66 -14.56 16.83
CA ASN A 407 0.70 -14.84 17.28
C ASN A 407 0.69 -15.41 18.72
N PRO A 408 1.56 -16.38 19.05
CA PRO A 408 1.67 -16.91 20.40
C PRO A 408 1.89 -15.83 21.46
N ALA A 409 2.66 -14.78 21.15
CA ALA A 409 2.89 -13.64 22.06
C ALA A 409 1.61 -12.83 22.34
N VAL A 410 0.67 -12.79 21.38
CA VAL A 410 -0.65 -12.17 21.56
C VAL A 410 -1.52 -13.06 22.44
N LEU A 411 -1.66 -14.34 22.06
CA LEU A 411 -2.54 -15.28 22.75
C LEU A 411 -2.12 -15.49 24.22
N ALA A 412 -0.82 -15.47 24.51
CA ALA A 412 -0.29 -15.58 25.87
C ALA A 412 -0.70 -14.43 26.81
N ARG A 413 -1.14 -13.28 26.26
CA ARG A 413 -1.59 -12.11 27.04
C ARG A 413 -3.12 -12.03 27.18
N ILE A 414 -3.85 -12.97 26.59
CA ILE A 414 -5.31 -13.03 26.68
C ILE A 414 -5.70 -13.83 27.93
N PRO A 415 -6.54 -13.29 28.83
CA PRO A 415 -7.01 -14.03 30.00
C PRO A 415 -7.77 -15.30 29.63
N ALA A 416 -7.57 -16.37 30.39
CA ALA A 416 -8.35 -17.60 30.24
C ALA A 416 -9.85 -17.31 30.45
N GLY A 417 -10.70 -17.79 29.53
CA GLY A 417 -12.15 -17.58 29.58
C GLY A 417 -12.64 -16.26 28.97
N GLY A 418 -11.81 -15.57 28.17
CA GLY A 418 -12.24 -14.45 27.34
C GLY A 418 -13.49 -14.81 26.50
N ARG A 419 -14.48 -13.91 26.48
CA ARG A 419 -15.77 -14.14 25.80
C ARG A 419 -15.73 -13.84 24.31
N ASP A 420 -14.82 -12.96 23.89
CA ASP A 420 -14.66 -12.54 22.49
C ASP A 420 -13.16 -12.49 22.16
N LEU A 421 -12.69 -13.57 21.55
CA LEU A 421 -11.26 -13.76 21.24
C LEU A 421 -10.74 -12.68 20.28
N LEU A 422 -11.53 -12.24 19.30
CA LEU A 422 -11.09 -11.24 18.32
C LEU A 422 -10.98 -9.86 18.97
N ALA A 423 -11.92 -9.49 19.83
CA ALA A 423 -11.84 -8.26 20.61
C ALA A 423 -10.63 -8.28 21.56
N ASP A 424 -10.35 -9.41 22.21
CA ASP A 424 -9.19 -9.57 23.08
C ASP A 424 -7.86 -9.50 22.31
N ILE A 425 -7.78 -10.12 21.12
CA ILE A 425 -6.63 -9.98 20.21
C ILE A 425 -6.44 -8.51 19.83
N ALA A 426 -7.49 -7.84 19.37
CA ALA A 426 -7.40 -6.44 18.96
C ALA A 426 -6.89 -5.55 20.10
N ARG A 427 -7.43 -5.73 21.31
CA ARG A 427 -6.98 -4.98 22.49
C ARG A 427 -5.50 -5.22 22.81
N VAL A 428 -5.06 -6.48 22.91
CA VAL A 428 -3.65 -6.81 23.23
C VAL A 428 -2.70 -6.18 22.22
N ARG A 429 -3.05 -6.24 20.94
CA ARG A 429 -2.26 -5.68 19.84
C ARG A 429 -2.25 -4.15 19.85
N SER A 430 -3.39 -3.53 20.12
CA SER A 430 -3.52 -2.08 20.34
C SER A 430 -2.65 -1.60 21.50
N ASP A 431 -2.73 -2.27 22.65
CA ASP A 431 -1.93 -1.96 23.84
C ASP A 431 -0.42 -2.03 23.53
N ALA A 432 0.00 -3.05 22.79
CA ALA A 432 1.39 -3.24 22.37
C ALA A 432 1.88 -2.16 21.39
N TYR A 433 1.04 -1.72 20.45
CA TYR A 433 1.37 -0.60 19.56
C TYR A 433 1.42 0.73 20.32
N THR A 434 0.50 0.99 21.24
CA THR A 434 0.54 2.18 22.10
C THR A 434 1.81 2.19 22.96
N GLU A 435 2.22 1.05 23.51
CA GLU A 435 3.50 0.93 24.25
C GLU A 435 4.72 1.18 23.36
N PHE A 436 4.69 0.71 22.11
CA PHE A 436 5.72 1.08 21.13
C PHE A 436 5.82 2.59 20.96
N LEU A 437 4.69 3.27 20.72
CA LEU A 437 4.66 4.72 20.54
C LEU A 437 5.14 5.46 21.78
N ARG A 438 4.84 4.98 22.99
CA ARG A 438 5.35 5.53 24.26
C ARG A 438 6.87 5.47 24.33
N ARG A 439 7.46 4.31 24.01
CA ARG A 439 8.92 4.12 24.00
C ARG A 439 9.58 4.93 22.88
N ALA A 440 8.96 4.98 21.70
CA ALA A 440 9.41 5.80 20.58
C ALA A 440 9.41 7.28 20.95
N LYS A 441 8.33 7.79 21.54
CA LYS A 441 8.21 9.17 22.02
C LYS A 441 9.31 9.53 23.01
N ALA A 442 9.57 8.66 24.00
CA ALA A 442 10.64 8.87 24.97
C ALA A 442 12.03 8.95 24.28
N LEU A 443 12.29 8.04 23.34
CA LEU A 443 13.55 8.02 22.57
C LEU A 443 13.72 9.27 21.71
N ILE A 444 12.68 9.67 20.98
CA ILE A 444 12.67 10.86 20.12
C ILE A 444 12.88 12.14 20.96
N ALA A 445 12.15 12.27 22.08
CA ALA A 445 12.27 13.40 22.99
C ALA A 445 13.66 13.48 23.65
N SER A 446 14.31 12.34 23.91
CA SER A 446 15.69 12.32 24.45
C SER A 446 16.72 12.97 23.52
N ARG A 447 16.41 13.08 22.22
CA ARG A 447 17.20 13.80 21.20
C ARG A 447 16.65 15.20 20.89
N ASN A 448 15.72 15.71 21.70
CA ASN A 448 15.01 16.98 21.49
C ASN A 448 14.37 17.09 20.09
N ARG A 449 13.88 15.96 19.56
CA ARG A 449 13.16 15.89 18.27
C ARG A 449 11.67 15.75 18.50
N ARG A 450 10.89 15.99 17.46
CA ARG A 450 9.42 15.91 17.50
C ARG A 450 8.90 14.60 16.94
N MET A 451 7.81 14.13 17.52
CA MET A 451 7.03 12.99 17.05
C MET A 451 5.72 13.49 16.44
N ARG A 452 5.51 13.16 15.16
CA ARG A 452 4.26 13.38 14.43
C ARG A 452 3.57 12.05 14.17
N VAL A 453 2.23 12.02 14.21
CA VAL A 453 1.47 10.81 13.84
C VAL A 453 0.47 11.15 12.73
N ASN A 454 0.36 10.25 11.76
CA ASN A 454 -0.69 10.28 10.74
C ASN A 454 -2.03 9.92 11.37
N LEU A 455 -2.92 10.89 11.44
CA LEU A 455 -4.32 10.66 11.77
C LEU A 455 -5.08 10.34 10.49
N ASN A 456 -5.21 9.03 10.21
CA ASN A 456 -5.88 8.58 9.00
C ASN A 456 -7.39 8.63 9.14
N VAL A 457 -8.01 9.62 8.51
CA VAL A 457 -9.46 9.89 8.62
C VAL A 457 -10.30 8.71 8.11
N ASP A 458 -9.80 7.94 7.15
CA ASP A 458 -10.53 6.80 6.60
C ASP A 458 -10.54 5.60 7.54
N TRP A 459 -9.45 5.38 8.27
CA TRP A 459 -9.25 4.13 9.03
C TRP A 459 -9.43 4.28 10.54
N PHE A 460 -9.03 5.41 11.15
CA PHE A 460 -9.10 5.63 12.60
C PHE A 460 -10.51 5.98 13.10
N ARG A 461 -11.51 5.82 12.23
CA ARG A 461 -12.94 5.91 12.54
C ARG A 461 -13.48 4.59 13.10
N PRO A 462 -14.72 4.57 13.63
CA PRO A 462 -15.37 3.33 14.06
C PRO A 462 -15.35 2.27 12.96
N ALA A 463 -15.13 1.01 13.35
CA ALA A 463 -14.96 -0.10 12.40
C ALA A 463 -16.10 -0.24 11.38
N ALA A 464 -17.34 0.00 11.81
CA ALA A 464 -18.53 -0.04 10.95
C ALA A 464 -18.57 1.03 9.85
N GLU A 465 -17.76 2.07 9.94
CA GLU A 465 -17.69 3.17 8.98
C GLU A 465 -16.44 3.14 8.09
N ARG A 466 -15.53 2.19 8.32
CA ARG A 466 -14.27 2.09 7.56
C ARG A 466 -14.55 1.70 6.10
N PRO A 467 -13.94 2.37 5.12
CA PRO A 467 -14.06 1.94 3.72
C PRO A 467 -13.37 0.58 3.52
N ASN A 468 -14.10 -0.41 3.02
CA ASN A 468 -13.58 -1.76 2.77
C ASN A 468 -12.33 -1.75 1.86
N SER A 469 -12.31 -0.86 0.86
CA SER A 469 -11.20 -0.67 -0.08
C SER A 469 -9.88 -0.22 0.53
N ARG A 470 -9.89 0.16 1.81
CA ARG A 470 -8.69 0.56 2.55
C ARG A 470 -8.16 -0.53 3.45
N ARG A 471 -8.93 -1.60 3.70
CA ARG A 471 -8.59 -2.66 4.66
C ARG A 471 -7.27 -3.36 4.37
N LEU A 472 -6.95 -3.59 3.10
CA LEU A 472 -5.71 -4.25 2.68
C LEU A 472 -4.45 -3.48 3.13
N ALA A 473 -4.56 -2.17 3.31
CA ALA A 473 -3.42 -1.31 3.62
C ALA A 473 -3.14 -1.18 5.13
N TYR A 474 -3.86 -1.89 6.00
CA TYR A 474 -3.67 -1.81 7.45
C TYR A 474 -3.51 -3.19 8.07
N PRO A 475 -2.76 -3.29 9.19
CA PRO A 475 -2.68 -4.52 9.93
C PRO A 475 -4.08 -4.97 10.38
N ALA A 476 -4.29 -6.29 10.28
CA ALA A 476 -5.48 -6.98 10.76
C ALA A 476 -5.74 -6.72 12.25
N ASN A 477 -6.97 -6.90 12.72
CA ASN A 477 -7.34 -7.10 14.14
C ASN A 477 -6.53 -6.23 15.14
N ILE A 478 -6.56 -4.91 14.93
CA ILE A 478 -5.93 -3.91 15.78
C ILE A 478 -6.74 -2.60 15.67
N GLU A 479 -6.86 -1.91 16.79
CA GLU A 479 -7.49 -0.59 16.89
C GLU A 479 -6.44 0.49 17.18
N PHE A 480 -6.50 1.60 16.48
CA PHE A 480 -5.57 2.71 16.66
C PHE A 480 -6.17 3.77 17.57
N GLU A 481 -5.70 3.79 18.82
CA GLU A 481 -6.25 4.60 19.91
C GLU A 481 -5.82 6.07 19.85
N TRP A 482 -6.01 6.72 18.71
CA TRP A 482 -5.47 8.06 18.43
C TRP A 482 -5.89 9.12 19.47
N LYS A 483 -7.12 9.03 20.01
CA LYS A 483 -7.56 9.91 21.10
C LYS A 483 -6.74 9.70 22.35
N HIS A 484 -6.47 8.44 22.70
CA HIS A 484 -5.64 8.10 23.84
C HIS A 484 -4.23 8.68 23.67
N TRP A 485 -3.62 8.52 22.50
CA TRP A 485 -2.29 9.06 22.18
C TRP A 485 -2.23 10.59 22.34
N VAL A 486 -3.28 11.31 21.91
CA VAL A 486 -3.39 12.76 22.14
C VAL A 486 -3.53 13.08 23.64
N THR A 487 -4.37 12.36 24.38
CA THR A 487 -4.59 12.63 25.80
C THR A 487 -3.38 12.36 26.67
N GLU A 488 -2.59 11.34 26.33
CA GLU A 488 -1.37 10.93 27.03
C GLU A 488 -0.14 11.78 26.65
N GLY A 489 -0.21 12.53 25.54
CA GLY A 489 0.89 13.38 25.08
C GLY A 489 1.95 12.63 24.29
N LEU A 490 1.55 11.58 23.55
CA LEU A 490 2.44 10.81 22.69
C LEU A 490 2.76 11.52 21.36
N MET A 491 2.06 12.61 21.06
CA MET A 491 2.17 13.35 19.80
C MET A 491 2.56 14.81 20.04
N ASP A 492 3.57 15.30 19.33
CA ASP A 492 3.90 16.74 19.28
C ASP A 492 3.18 17.44 18.14
N GLU A 493 2.96 16.73 17.04
CA GLU A 493 2.29 17.20 15.83
C GLU A 493 1.34 16.12 15.28
N ALA A 494 0.35 16.52 14.50
CA ALA A 494 -0.56 15.63 13.81
C ALA A 494 -0.59 15.92 12.31
N MET A 495 -0.66 14.88 11.49
CA MET A 495 -0.95 15.01 10.06
C MET A 495 -2.27 14.33 9.74
N LEU A 496 -3.27 15.08 9.28
CA LEU A 496 -4.49 14.49 8.73
C LEU A 496 -4.21 13.92 7.36
N ARG A 497 -4.61 12.66 7.19
CA ARG A 497 -4.50 11.94 5.93
C ARG A 497 -5.86 11.44 5.48
N VAL A 498 -6.19 11.73 4.23
CA VAL A 498 -7.42 11.30 3.56
C VAL A 498 -7.03 10.67 2.22
N PHE A 499 -7.44 9.43 1.99
CA PHE A 499 -7.19 8.69 0.76
C PHE A 499 -8.52 8.24 0.11
N GLY A 500 -9.36 7.54 0.86
CA GLY A 500 -10.59 6.93 0.35
C GLY A 500 -11.75 7.91 0.22
N LYS A 501 -11.77 8.96 1.05
CA LYS A 501 -12.80 10.00 1.03
C LYS A 501 -12.40 11.23 0.20
N PRO A 502 -13.38 12.03 -0.27
CA PRO A 502 -13.09 13.31 -0.92
C PRO A 502 -12.31 14.23 0.02
N PHE A 503 -11.37 15.03 -0.50
CA PHE A 503 -10.55 15.92 0.33
C PHE A 503 -11.38 16.95 1.11
N ALA A 504 -12.56 17.33 0.61
CA ALA A 504 -13.44 18.31 1.25
C ALA A 504 -13.85 17.94 2.70
N VAL A 505 -13.75 16.66 3.08
CA VAL A 505 -14.07 16.17 4.43
C VAL A 505 -13.28 16.86 5.54
N VAL A 506 -12.06 17.34 5.26
CA VAL A 506 -11.23 18.04 6.28
C VAL A 506 -11.83 19.38 6.70
N PHE A 507 -12.69 19.99 5.87
CA PHE A 507 -13.19 21.32 6.15
C PHE A 507 -14.39 21.31 7.08
N ASN A 508 -15.52 20.69 6.74
CA ASN A 508 -16.70 20.68 7.63
C ASN A 508 -17.64 19.48 7.41
N GLU A 509 -17.28 18.53 6.54
CA GLU A 509 -18.25 17.54 6.01
C GLU A 509 -18.19 16.17 6.71
N ASP A 510 -17.18 15.91 7.53
CA ASP A 510 -17.00 14.62 8.21
C ASP A 510 -16.73 14.80 9.71
N ALA A 511 -17.57 14.18 10.53
CA ALA A 511 -17.51 14.31 11.99
C ALA A 511 -16.21 13.77 12.58
N VAL A 512 -15.63 12.72 12.00
CA VAL A 512 -14.36 12.14 12.48
C VAL A 512 -13.21 13.07 12.20
N ALA A 513 -13.14 13.64 10.99
CA ALA A 513 -12.14 14.65 10.66
C ALA A 513 -12.23 15.86 11.61
N GLN A 514 -13.45 16.35 11.89
CA GLN A 514 -13.65 17.48 12.80
C GLN A 514 -13.24 17.15 14.25
N ASP A 515 -13.57 15.95 14.72
CA ASP A 515 -13.20 15.48 16.05
C ASP A 515 -11.67 15.36 16.22
N MET A 516 -10.97 14.84 15.20
CA MET A 516 -9.50 14.82 15.18
C MET A 516 -8.91 16.23 15.25
N ILE A 517 -9.41 17.15 14.41
CA ILE A 517 -8.95 18.55 14.40
C ILE A 517 -9.17 19.21 15.76
N GLN A 518 -10.39 19.11 16.31
CA GLN A 518 -10.75 19.73 17.57
C GLN A 518 -9.98 19.15 18.75
N THR A 519 -9.81 17.82 18.79
CA THR A 519 -9.09 17.12 19.85
C THR A 519 -7.61 17.51 19.87
N CYS A 520 -6.94 17.51 18.72
CA CYS A 520 -5.53 17.95 18.62
C CYS A 520 -5.37 19.42 19.00
N ARG A 521 -6.20 20.31 18.44
CA ARG A 521 -6.13 21.75 18.73
C ARG A 521 -6.45 22.08 20.18
N GLY A 522 -7.39 21.37 20.79
CA GLY A 522 -7.73 21.49 22.22
C GLY A 522 -6.57 21.13 23.15
N ARG A 523 -5.60 20.35 22.66
CA ARG A 523 -4.33 20.04 23.34
C ARG A 523 -3.13 20.84 22.84
N GLY A 524 -3.35 21.80 21.94
CA GLY A 524 -2.28 22.63 21.38
C GLY A 524 -1.36 21.89 20.39
N ILE A 525 -1.79 20.74 19.87
CA ILE A 525 -1.04 19.96 18.87
C ILE A 525 -1.29 20.58 17.48
N PRO A 526 -0.24 21.01 16.75
CA PRO A 526 -0.36 21.51 15.38
C PRO A 526 -0.92 20.46 14.43
N VAL A 527 -1.76 20.89 13.48
CA VAL A 527 -2.42 20.00 12.53
C VAL A 527 -2.06 20.37 11.10
N THR A 528 -1.34 19.48 10.42
CA THR A 528 -1.02 19.57 8.99
C THR A 528 -1.96 18.68 8.17
N VAL A 529 -2.23 19.01 6.91
CA VAL A 529 -3.03 18.16 6.01
C VAL A 529 -2.19 17.61 4.86
N ASN A 530 -2.40 16.34 4.54
CA ASN A 530 -1.77 15.67 3.41
C ASN A 530 -2.65 15.70 2.16
N ARG A 531 -2.06 16.00 0.99
CA ARG A 531 -2.79 16.02 -0.28
C ARG A 531 -2.03 15.37 -1.43
N TYR A 532 -2.66 14.38 -2.04
CA TYR A 532 -2.26 13.83 -3.34
C TYR A 532 -2.32 14.89 -4.44
N VAL A 533 -1.19 15.12 -5.12
CA VAL A 533 -1.06 16.19 -6.13
C VAL A 533 -1.24 15.69 -7.56
N TRP A 534 -1.01 14.39 -7.81
CA TRP A 534 -1.02 13.80 -9.15
C TRP A 534 -2.34 14.06 -9.89
N GLY A 535 -2.26 14.82 -11.00
CA GLY A 535 -3.42 15.09 -11.85
C GLY A 535 -4.57 15.82 -11.15
N ASN A 536 -4.30 16.61 -10.10
CA ASN A 536 -5.33 17.30 -9.32
C ASN A 536 -5.53 18.76 -9.78
N PRO A 537 -6.50 19.07 -10.65
CA PRO A 537 -6.73 20.43 -11.13
C PRO A 537 -7.18 21.42 -10.04
N GLY A 538 -7.69 20.93 -8.91
CA GLY A 538 -8.15 21.75 -7.78
C GLY A 538 -7.05 22.12 -6.77
N LEU A 539 -5.81 21.66 -6.97
CA LEU A 539 -4.76 21.73 -5.95
C LEU A 539 -4.49 23.14 -5.42
N LEU A 540 -4.45 24.14 -6.29
CA LEU A 540 -4.16 25.53 -5.89
C LEU A 540 -5.26 26.10 -4.99
N ASP A 541 -6.52 25.83 -5.30
CA ASP A 541 -7.65 26.34 -4.54
C ASP A 541 -7.79 25.59 -3.21
N GLU A 542 -7.55 24.27 -3.21
CA GLU A 542 -7.44 23.46 -2.00
C GLU A 542 -6.33 23.99 -1.08
N PHE A 543 -5.13 24.26 -1.61
CA PHE A 543 -4.02 24.86 -0.86
C PHE A 543 -4.41 26.21 -0.25
N ARG A 544 -4.97 27.13 -1.05
CA ARG A 544 -5.41 28.45 -0.56
C ARG A 544 -6.45 28.33 0.54
N ARG A 545 -7.39 27.41 0.40
CA ARG A 545 -8.43 27.17 1.39
C ARG A 545 -7.81 26.69 2.71
N VAL A 546 -6.90 25.71 2.68
CA VAL A 546 -6.19 25.23 3.88
C VAL A 546 -5.38 26.35 4.53
N CYS A 547 -4.60 27.08 3.74
CA CYS A 547 -3.74 28.17 4.23
C CYS A 547 -4.55 29.26 4.97
N ASN A 548 -5.76 29.57 4.48
CA ASN A 548 -6.62 30.61 5.04
C ASN A 548 -7.58 30.11 6.14
N ASP A 549 -7.71 28.80 6.36
CA ASP A 549 -8.70 28.22 7.26
C ASP A 549 -8.42 28.52 8.74
N GLY A 550 -7.14 28.67 9.11
CA GLY A 550 -6.72 29.00 10.46
C GLY A 550 -6.71 27.82 11.44
N ARG A 551 -7.35 26.69 11.10
CA ARG A 551 -7.26 25.44 11.88
C ARG A 551 -6.01 24.62 11.57
N PHE A 552 -5.44 24.78 10.37
CA PHE A 552 -4.28 24.04 9.91
C PHE A 552 -2.99 24.85 10.05
N ASP A 553 -1.90 24.14 10.32
CA ASP A 553 -0.54 24.67 10.51
C ASP A 553 0.40 24.25 9.36
N GLY A 554 -0.06 23.43 8.42
CA GLY A 554 0.70 23.12 7.21
C GLY A 554 -0.08 22.39 6.13
N PHE A 555 0.56 22.26 4.97
CA PHE A 555 0.04 21.54 3.80
C PHE A 555 1.14 20.71 3.16
N VAL A 556 0.91 19.41 2.99
CA VAL A 556 1.88 18.46 2.42
C VAL A 556 1.51 18.12 0.99
N LEU A 557 2.46 18.33 0.09
CA LEU A 557 2.41 17.89 -1.31
C LEU A 557 2.84 16.41 -1.40
N TYR A 558 1.88 15.50 -1.60
CA TYR A 558 2.13 14.06 -1.77
C TYR A 558 2.07 13.68 -3.26
N GLU A 559 3.17 13.28 -3.91
CA GLU A 559 4.57 13.22 -3.44
C GLU A 559 5.52 13.62 -4.57
N THR A 560 6.82 13.75 -4.29
CA THR A 560 7.82 14.28 -5.24
C THR A 560 7.89 13.56 -6.57
N TRP A 561 7.71 12.23 -6.59
CA TRP A 561 7.68 11.45 -7.83
C TRP A 561 6.68 12.02 -8.85
N ALA A 562 5.57 12.59 -8.37
CA ALA A 562 4.51 13.13 -9.22
C ALA A 562 4.92 14.39 -10.01
N TYR A 563 6.00 15.08 -9.63
CA TYR A 563 6.33 16.39 -10.21
C TYR A 563 7.82 16.75 -10.26
N LEU A 564 8.73 15.98 -9.67
CA LEU A 564 10.18 16.18 -9.81
C LEU A 564 10.77 15.25 -10.86
N GLY A 565 11.88 15.66 -11.45
CA GLY A 565 12.69 14.81 -12.31
C GLY A 565 14.17 15.11 -12.18
N PHE A 566 14.98 14.05 -12.23
CA PHE A 566 16.43 14.13 -12.14
C PHE A 566 17.06 14.18 -13.54
N THR A 567 18.25 14.80 -13.64
CA THR A 567 19.07 14.79 -14.86
C THR A 567 20.34 13.98 -14.63
N ALA A 568 20.94 13.43 -15.68
CA ALA A 568 22.12 12.55 -15.55
C ALA A 568 23.35 13.27 -14.97
N GLU A 569 23.38 14.59 -15.07
CA GLU A 569 24.49 15.46 -14.65
C GLU A 569 24.46 15.85 -13.17
N GLY A 570 23.56 15.25 -12.36
CA GLY A 570 23.44 15.61 -10.94
C GLY A 570 22.35 16.63 -10.64
N GLY A 571 21.49 16.96 -11.60
CA GLY A 571 20.42 17.96 -11.46
C GLY A 571 19.09 17.37 -10.99
N CYS A 572 18.22 18.25 -10.50
CA CYS A 572 16.81 17.99 -10.21
C CYS A 572 16.00 19.22 -10.61
N ALA A 573 14.78 19.04 -11.13
CA ALA A 573 13.89 20.14 -11.47
C ALA A 573 12.43 19.73 -11.36
N ILE A 574 11.53 20.70 -11.23
CA ILE A 574 10.09 20.48 -11.39
C ILE A 574 9.80 20.19 -12.86
N ALA A 575 9.01 19.15 -13.13
CA ALA A 575 8.61 18.73 -14.45
C ALA A 575 7.87 19.87 -15.18
N GLY A 576 8.38 20.25 -16.35
CA GLY A 576 7.79 21.26 -17.23
C GLY A 576 7.81 20.81 -18.70
N PRO A 577 7.37 21.65 -19.65
CA PRO A 577 7.30 21.28 -21.08
C PRO A 577 8.63 20.81 -21.68
N GLY A 578 9.75 21.31 -21.15
CA GLY A 578 11.11 20.89 -21.54
C GLY A 578 11.66 19.69 -20.76
N HIS A 579 10.90 19.12 -19.82
CA HIS A 579 11.33 17.94 -19.06
C HIS A 579 11.39 16.73 -19.98
N VAL A 580 12.61 16.26 -20.26
CA VAL A 580 12.88 14.97 -20.90
C VAL A 580 13.05 13.98 -19.76
N PRO A 581 12.08 13.07 -19.52
CA PRO A 581 12.25 12.06 -18.49
C PRO A 581 13.45 11.19 -18.85
N THR A 582 14.21 10.82 -17.84
CA THR A 582 15.38 9.95 -18.00
C THR A 582 14.97 8.48 -18.12
N THR A 583 13.69 8.18 -17.86
CA THR A 583 13.03 6.90 -18.12
C THR A 583 12.03 7.00 -19.27
N ARG A 584 11.69 5.85 -19.86
CA ARG A 584 10.66 5.72 -20.88
C ARG A 584 9.26 5.79 -20.23
N LEU A 585 8.87 6.94 -19.68
CA LEU A 585 7.49 7.11 -19.23
C LEU A 585 6.54 7.10 -20.44
N ALA A 586 5.42 6.39 -20.33
CA ALA A 586 4.32 6.50 -21.29
C ALA A 586 3.94 7.98 -21.48
N ALA A 587 3.57 8.37 -22.71
CA ALA A 587 3.37 9.76 -23.08
C ALA A 587 2.32 10.46 -22.19
N GLU A 588 1.26 9.74 -21.82
CA GLU A 588 0.18 10.21 -20.95
C GLU A 588 0.66 10.44 -19.51
N VAL A 589 1.50 9.55 -18.99
CA VAL A 589 2.10 9.68 -17.65
C VAL A 589 3.03 10.88 -17.62
N ARG A 590 3.89 11.03 -18.64
CA ARG A 590 4.76 12.20 -18.80
C ARG A 590 3.93 13.49 -18.84
N GLN A 591 2.86 13.51 -19.63
CA GLN A 591 1.99 14.68 -19.75
C GLN A 591 1.33 15.04 -18.41
N THR A 592 0.86 14.03 -17.66
CA THR A 592 0.26 14.24 -16.33
C THR A 592 1.28 14.74 -15.32
N LYS A 593 2.52 14.23 -15.35
CA LYS A 593 3.64 14.71 -14.53
C LYS A 593 3.99 16.17 -14.82
N ILE A 594 4.02 16.58 -16.10
CA ILE A 594 4.23 17.97 -16.52
C ILE A 594 3.09 18.88 -16.03
N GLN A 595 1.84 18.45 -16.17
CA GLN A 595 0.68 19.20 -15.67
C GLN A 595 0.74 19.37 -14.15
N THR A 596 1.09 18.31 -13.44
CA THR A 596 1.27 18.34 -11.98
C THR A 596 2.39 19.30 -11.59
N GLY A 597 3.53 19.28 -12.29
CA GLY A 597 4.62 20.23 -12.06
C GLY A 597 4.20 21.70 -12.24
N ALA A 598 3.39 22.02 -13.25
CA ALA A 598 2.83 23.36 -13.41
C ALA A 598 1.93 23.78 -12.22
N MET A 599 1.17 22.85 -11.65
CA MET A 599 0.35 23.10 -10.45
C MET A 599 1.22 23.36 -9.22
N ILE A 600 2.32 22.61 -9.04
CA ILE A 600 3.27 22.82 -7.94
C ILE A 600 3.92 24.20 -8.03
N LEU A 601 4.33 24.63 -9.23
CA LEU A 601 4.87 25.98 -9.44
C LEU A 601 3.86 27.07 -9.06
N ALA A 602 2.57 26.86 -9.38
CA ALA A 602 1.51 27.79 -9.01
C ALA A 602 1.29 27.85 -7.49
N VAL A 603 1.33 26.70 -6.79
CA VAL A 603 1.29 26.62 -5.33
C VAL A 603 2.48 27.34 -4.71
N GLY A 604 3.71 27.05 -5.17
CA GLY A 604 4.93 27.70 -4.69
C GLY A 604 4.90 29.23 -4.88
N HIS A 605 4.44 29.70 -6.04
CA HIS A 605 4.26 31.14 -6.28
C HIS A 605 3.24 31.76 -5.31
N ALA A 606 2.07 31.14 -5.15
CA ALA A 606 1.04 31.63 -4.23
C ALA A 606 1.53 31.65 -2.77
N TRP A 607 2.29 30.64 -2.37
CA TRP A 607 2.87 30.54 -1.03
C TRP A 607 3.90 31.64 -0.76
N ARG A 608 4.87 31.84 -1.67
CA ARG A 608 5.87 32.92 -1.53
C ARG A 608 5.21 34.30 -1.48
N ALA A 609 4.17 34.52 -2.30
CA ALA A 609 3.39 35.76 -2.25
C ALA A 609 2.70 35.96 -0.90
N ALA A 610 2.10 34.90 -0.33
CA ALA A 610 1.46 34.96 0.98
C ALA A 610 2.46 35.25 2.11
N ARG A 611 3.66 34.65 2.09
CA ARG A 611 4.71 34.91 3.08
C ARG A 611 5.21 36.36 3.05
N SER A 612 5.41 36.92 1.86
CA SER A 612 5.87 38.31 1.70
C SER A 612 4.86 39.36 2.16
N ALA A 613 3.56 39.00 2.22
CA ALA A 613 2.50 39.88 2.69
C ALA A 613 2.39 39.96 4.23
N ILE A 614 3.05 39.05 4.96
CA ILE A 614 3.12 39.10 6.43
C ILE A 614 4.18 40.16 6.79
N PRO A 615 3.82 41.28 7.42
CA PRO A 615 4.79 42.29 7.82
C PRO A 615 5.84 41.64 8.72
N PRO A 616 7.14 41.95 8.56
CA PRO A 616 8.15 41.49 9.51
C PRO A 616 7.73 41.96 10.91
N THR A 617 7.29 41.02 11.75
CA THR A 617 6.89 41.34 13.12
C THR A 617 8.10 41.93 13.83
N SER A 618 7.92 43.13 14.41
CA SER A 618 8.94 43.93 15.10
C SER A 618 9.36 43.32 16.44
N THR A 619 9.68 42.05 16.48
CA THR A 619 10.35 41.37 17.60
C THR A 619 11.75 40.96 17.16
N GLY A 620 12.49 41.92 16.58
CA GLY A 620 13.95 41.90 16.62
C GLY A 620 14.39 42.22 18.04
N CYS A 621 14.32 41.23 18.94
CA CYS A 621 15.08 41.30 20.17
C CYS A 621 16.56 41.18 19.76
N GLY A 622 17.26 42.31 19.79
CA GLY A 622 18.69 42.37 19.50
C GLY A 622 19.47 41.46 20.44
N LEU A 623 19.84 40.29 19.97
CA LEU A 623 21.01 39.57 20.45
C LEU A 623 22.13 39.87 19.47
N THR A 624 22.79 41.01 19.71
CA THR A 624 24.12 41.25 19.16
C THR A 624 25.06 40.19 19.72
N ASN A 625 25.71 39.47 18.81
CA ASN A 625 26.87 38.64 19.10
C ASN A 625 27.92 39.49 19.85
N LYS A 626 28.03 39.30 21.16
CA LYS A 626 29.24 39.67 21.90
C LYS A 626 30.26 38.57 21.68
N THR A 627 31.25 38.90 20.87
CA THR A 627 32.61 38.35 20.88
C THR A 627 33.07 38.04 22.30
N LEU A 628 33.41 36.77 22.56
CA LEU A 628 34.22 36.36 23.70
C LEU A 628 35.69 36.45 23.28
N GLU A 629 36.33 37.56 23.64
CA GLU A 629 37.78 37.67 23.76
C GLU A 629 38.15 37.63 25.25
N ASN A 630 39.02 36.67 25.60
CA ASN A 630 39.98 36.61 26.70
C ASN A 630 39.69 37.32 28.05
N SER A 631 39.55 36.50 29.10
CA SER A 631 40.32 36.59 30.35
C SER A 631 40.26 35.29 31.12
#